data_AF-A0A2M7CFH0-F1
#
_entry.id   AF-A0A2M7CFH0-F1
#
_cell.length_a   1.000
_cell.length_b   1.000
_cell.length_c   1.000
_cell.angle_alpha   90.00
_cell.angle_beta   90.00
_cell.angle_gamma   90.00
#
_symmetry.space_group_name_H-M   'P 1'
#
loop_
_entity.id
_entity.type
_entity.pdbx_description
1 polymer ?
#
loop_
_entity_poly.entity_id
_entity_poly.type
_entity_poly.pdbx_seq_one_letter_code
_entity_poly.pdbx_strand_id
1 'polypeptide(L)' 'MRLEEIILKHLQELPGPEKAEVLNFIEYLQAKTEKKDRSDWATFSLSSAMRDMGAEDTPYSLDDLKESFS' A
#
# COMPACT_ATOMS: atom_id res chain seq x y z
N MET A 1 3.48 20.72 26.09
CA MET A 1 2.55 20.99 24.98
C MET A 1 2.43 19.72 24.18
N ARG A 2 1.23 19.41 23.71
CA ARG A 2 1.02 18.31 22.78
C ARG A 2 1.56 18.68 21.40
N LEU A 3 1.91 17.69 20.58
CA LEU A 3 2.54 17.92 19.28
C LEU A 3 1.63 18.77 18.37
N GLU A 4 0.32 18.56 18.44
CA GLU A 4 -0.66 19.30 17.65
C GLU A 4 -0.70 20.79 18.03
N GLU A 5 -0.53 21.12 19.30
CA GLU A 5 -0.53 22.49 19.80
C GLU A 5 0.71 23.26 19.32
N ILE A 6 1.86 22.58 19.21
CA ILE A 6 3.10 23.17 18.70
C ILE A 6 2.98 23.42 17.20
N ILE A 7 2.44 22.47 16.44
CA ILE A 7 2.21 22.59 15.00
C ILE A 7 1.28 23.76 14.71
N LEU A 8 0.16 23.89 15.43
CA LEU A 8 -0.79 24.99 15.26
C LEU A 8 -0.16 26.36 15.50
N LYS A 9 0.72 26.46 16.51
CA LYS A 9 1.42 27.72 16.80
C LYS A 9 2.33 28.14 15.64
N HIS A 10 3.15 27.22 15.14
CA HIS A 10 4.02 27.50 13.99
C HIS A 10 3.23 27.74 12.71
N LEU A 11 2.12 27.02 12.51
CA LEU A 11 1.24 27.23 11.37
C LEU A 11 0.65 28.65 11.40
N GLN A 12 0.25 29.16 12.57
CA GLN A 12 -0.31 30.52 12.69
C GLN A 12 0.71 31.60 12.33
N GLU A 13 1.99 31.41 12.69
CA GLU A 13 3.10 32.33 12.43
C GLU A 13 3.52 32.39 10.95
N LEU A 14 3.13 31.40 10.13
CA LEU A 14 3.50 31.37 8.71
C LEU A 14 2.68 32.38 7.86
N PRO A 15 3.29 32.96 6.80
CA PRO A 15 2.56 33.73 5.81
C PRO A 15 1.66 32.84 4.93
N GLY A 16 0.75 33.48 4.19
CA GLY A 16 -0.28 32.80 3.39
C GLY A 16 0.23 31.75 2.39
N PRO A 17 1.24 32.04 1.55
CA PRO A 17 1.73 31.06 0.57
C PRO A 17 2.37 29.83 1.22
N GLU A 18 3.10 30.00 2.33
CA GLU A 18 3.72 28.91 3.06
C GLU A 18 2.67 28.04 3.77
N LYS A 19 1.56 28.62 4.25
CA LYS A 19 0.41 27.86 4.75
C LYS A 19 -0.21 26.95 3.68
N ALA A 20 -0.27 27.41 2.43
CA ALA A 20 -0.77 26.61 1.32
C ALA A 20 0.17 25.43 0.98
N GLU A 21 1.49 25.63 1.09
CA GLU A 21 2.47 24.55 0.94
C GLU A 21 2.33 23.50 2.05
N VAL A 22 2.12 23.92 3.29
CA VAL A 22 1.86 23.00 4.42
C VAL A 22 0.59 22.19 4.18
N LEU A 23 -0.48 22.81 3.67
CA LEU A 23 -1.72 22.10 3.32
C LEU A 23 -1.46 21.00 2.27
N ASN A 24 -0.76 21.33 1.18
CA ASN A 24 -0.40 20.37 0.13
C ASN A 24 0.43 19.20 0.71
N PHE A 25 1.37 19.50 1.61
CA PHE A 25 2.16 18.46 2.26
C PHE A 25 1.32 17.53 3.14
N ILE A 26 0.34 18.05 3.88
CA ILE A 26 -0.59 17.25 4.69
C ILE A 26 -1.43 16.33 3.79
N GLU A 27 -1.98 16.85 2.70
CA GLU A 27 -2.76 16.06 1.73
C GLU A 27 -1.92 14.95 1.10
N TYR A 28 -0.66 15.25 0.75
CA TYR A 28 0.29 14.24 0.28
C TYR A 28 0.55 13.15 1.32
N LEU A 29 0.76 13.51 2.60
CA LEU A 29 0.99 12.53 3.66
C LEU A 29 -0.21 11.62 3.90
N GLN A 30 -1.43 12.17 3.84
CA GLN A 30 -2.67 11.39 3.92
C GLN A 30 -2.76 10.38 2.76
N ALA A 31 -2.62 10.87 1.51
CA ALA A 31 -2.68 10.01 0.33
C ALA A 31 -1.56 8.95 0.30
N LYS A 32 -0.36 9.29 0.80
CA LYS A 32 0.76 8.35 0.91
C LYS A 32 0.47 7.23 1.91
N THR A 33 -0.15 7.56 3.03
CA THR A 33 -0.50 6.60 4.08
C THR A 33 -1.54 5.60 3.56
N GLU A 34 -2.60 6.10 2.92
CA GLU A 34 -3.61 5.25 2.28
C GLU A 34 -3.01 4.32 1.20
N LYS A 35 -2.12 4.85 0.36
CA LYS A 35 -1.42 4.05 -0.67
C LYS A 35 -0.52 2.98 -0.04
N LYS A 36 0.19 3.32 1.04
CA LYS A 36 1.04 2.39 1.76
C LYS A 36 0.21 1.27 2.38
N ASP A 37 -0.87 1.61 3.08
CA ASP A 37 -1.77 0.62 3.69
C ASP A 37 -2.38 -0.31 2.63
N ARG A 38 -2.78 0.22 1.47
CA ARG A 38 -3.28 -0.57 0.34
C ARG A 38 -2.22 -1.51 -0.23
N SER A 39 -0.98 -1.05 -0.38
CA SER A 39 0.14 -1.85 -0.89
C SER A 39 0.50 -2.98 0.08
N ASP A 40 0.53 -2.65 1.38
CA ASP A 40 0.84 -3.61 2.45
C ASP A 40 -0.29 -4.67 2.52
N TRP A 41 -1.56 -4.27 2.36
CA TRP A 41 -2.69 -5.19 2.27
C TRP A 41 -2.66 -6.10 1.03
N ALA A 42 -2.30 -5.56 -0.14
CA ALA A 42 -2.19 -6.34 -1.37
C ALA A 42 -1.09 -7.41 -1.26
N THR A 43 0.06 -7.04 -0.69
CA THR A 43 1.18 -7.96 -0.47
C THR A 43 0.81 -9.06 0.51
N PHE A 44 0.19 -8.70 1.64
CA PHE A 44 -0.30 -9.66 2.62
C PHE A 44 -1.31 -10.63 2.00
N SER A 45 -2.34 -10.10 1.32
CA SER A 45 -3.42 -10.91 0.73
C SER A 45 -2.90 -11.92 -0.30
N LEU A 46 -1.98 -11.50 -1.17
CA LEU A 46 -1.35 -12.40 -2.14
C LEU A 46 -0.51 -13.48 -1.45
N SER A 47 0.31 -13.09 -0.48
CA SER A 47 1.15 -14.04 0.27
C SER A 47 0.31 -15.07 1.03
N SER A 48 -0.83 -14.66 1.59
CA SER A 48 -1.78 -15.56 2.26
C SER A 48 -2.44 -16.51 1.26
N ALA A 49 -2.89 -16.03 0.10
CA ALA A 49 -3.52 -16.88 -0.91
C ALA A 49 -2.56 -17.93 -1.50
N MET A 50 -1.29 -17.58 -1.68
CA MET A 50 -0.28 -18.49 -2.22
C MET A 50 0.24 -19.51 -1.22
N ARG A 51 0.13 -19.25 0.10
CA ARG A 51 0.70 -20.11 1.15
C ARG A 51 0.12 -21.52 1.12
N ASP A 52 -1.17 -21.66 0.84
CA ASP A 52 -1.85 -22.96 0.85
C ASP A 52 -1.84 -23.63 -0.54
N MET A 53 -1.58 -22.86 -1.61
CA MET A 53 -1.60 -23.35 -2.99
C MET A 53 -0.33 -24.10 -3.42
N GLY A 54 0.77 -23.96 -2.67
CA GLY A 54 2.08 -24.55 -3.01
C GLY A 54 2.34 -25.96 -2.44
N ALA A 55 1.45 -26.47 -1.59
CA ALA A 55 1.64 -27.74 -0.87
C ALA A 55 0.77 -28.90 -1.40
N GLU A 56 -0.11 -28.64 -2.35
CA GLU A 56 -0.99 -29.65 -2.94
C GLU A 56 -0.33 -30.27 -4.16
N ASP A 57 -0.27 -31.60 -4.21
CA ASP A 57 0.15 -32.33 -5.40
C ASP A 57 -0.80 -32.00 -6.56
N THR A 58 -0.23 -31.65 -7.71
CA THR A 58 -1.03 -31.41 -8.91
C THR A 58 -1.69 -32.72 -9.35
N PRO A 59 -3.02 -32.75 -9.56
CA PRO A 59 -3.70 -33.94 -10.07
C PRO A 59 -3.43 -34.16 -11.56
N TYR A 60 -2.79 -33.20 -12.23
CA TYR A 60 -2.53 -33.22 -13.67
C TYR A 60 -1.13 -33.73 -14.00
N SER A 61 -1.03 -34.53 -15.06
CA SER A 61 0.22 -35.03 -15.65
C SER A 61 0.39 -34.57 -17.11
N LEU A 62 1.55 -34.86 -17.69
CA LEU A 62 1.78 -34.62 -19.13
C LEU A 62 0.88 -35.48 -20.02
N ASP A 63 0.34 -36.59 -19.50
CA ASP A 63 -0.56 -37.47 -20.23
C ASP A 63 -1.96 -36.85 -20.39
N ASP A 64 -2.29 -35.82 -19.61
CA ASP A 64 -3.55 -35.06 -19.73
C ASP A 64 -3.50 -34.03 -20.86
N LEU A 65 -2.33 -33.80 -21.48
CA LEU A 65 -2.18 -32.88 -22.59
C LEU A 65 -2.79 -33.48 -23.86
N LYS A 66 -3.81 -32.79 -24.40
CA LYS A 66 -4.54 -33.22 -25.61
C LYS A 66 -3.71 -33.15 -26.89
N GLU A 67 -2.74 -32.24 -26.93
CA GLU A 67 -1.84 -32.07 -28.08
C GLU A 67 -0.43 -32.48 -27.70
N SER A 68 0.17 -33.35 -28.53
CA SER A 68 1.58 -33.70 -28.47
C SER A 68 2.20 -33.43 -29.84
N PHE A 69 3.39 -32.82 -29.83
CA PHE A 69 4.16 -32.57 -31.04
C PHE A 69 5.26 -33.63 -31.13
N SER A 70 5.31 -34.33 -32.27
CA SER A 70 6.35 -35.30 -32.63
C SER A 70 7.18 -34.77 -33.80
#